data_AF-A0AAU9MLZ9-F1
#
_entry.id   AF-A0AAU9MLZ9-F1
#
_cell.length_a   1.000
_cell.length_b   1.000
_cell.length_c   1.000
_cell.angle_alpha   90.00
_cell.angle_beta   90.00
_cell.angle_gamma   90.00
#
_symmetry.space_group_name_H-M   'P 1'
#
loop_
_entity.id
_entity.type
_entity.pdbx_description
1 polymer ?
#
loop_
_entity_poly.entity_id
_entity_poly.type
_entity_poly.pdbx_seq_one_letter_code
_entity_poly.pdbx_strand_id
1 'polypeptide(L)'
;MMTTLTKDLNGRQEATAQEALELLIELAGSEPRFLMRQLVEVVGSMLQIAEADTLEEGTRHLAIEFMITLSEAKERAPSMMRKLSQFINRLLCILLQVLLDVEDEPAWHTAENEDEDAGESSNYSVRQEYLDRLVIALGGNTIVLD
;
A
#
# COMPACT_ATOMS: atom_id res chain seq x y z
N MET A 1 -2.37 -14.72 -13.45
CA MET A 1 -2.75 -13.56 -12.62
C MET A 1 -1.64 -12.53 -12.64
N MET A 2 -0.53 -12.75 -11.93
CA MET A 2 0.58 -11.78 -11.91
C MET A 2 1.19 -11.50 -13.29
N THR A 3 1.38 -12.53 -14.12
CA THR A 3 1.85 -12.36 -15.50
C THR A 3 0.94 -11.49 -16.36
N THR A 4 -0.37 -11.54 -16.14
CA THR A 4 -1.36 -10.72 -16.86
C THR A 4 -1.24 -9.28 -16.39
N LEU A 5 -1.27 -9.05 -15.07
CA LEU A 5 -1.09 -7.73 -14.48
C LEU A 5 0.20 -7.06 -14.95
N THR A 6 1.33 -7.77 -14.90
CA THR A 6 2.63 -7.27 -15.39
C THR A 6 2.59 -6.95 -16.89
N LYS A 7 1.88 -7.74 -17.69
CA LYS A 7 1.73 -7.46 -19.13
C LYS A 7 0.93 -6.19 -19.37
N ASP A 8 -0.14 -5.99 -18.62
CA ASP A 8 -1.02 -4.82 -18.77
C ASP A 8 -0.29 -3.54 -18.33
N LEU A 9 0.43 -3.58 -17.21
CA LEU A 9 1.28 -2.48 -16.75
C LEU A 9 2.38 -2.12 -17.77
N ASN A 10 3.11 -3.12 -18.28
CA ASN A 10 4.12 -2.89 -19.31
C ASN A 10 3.51 -2.39 -20.64
N GLY A 11 2.26 -2.75 -20.90
CA GLY A 11 1.48 -2.30 -22.05
C GLY A 11 0.82 -0.93 -21.86
N ARG A 12 1.06 -0.23 -20.73
CA ARG A 12 0.39 1.02 -20.32
C ARG A 12 -1.14 0.93 -20.29
N GLN A 13 -1.66 -0.26 -20.02
CA GLN A 13 -3.09 -0.50 -19.81
C GLN A 13 -3.40 -0.40 -18.31
N GLU A 14 -3.09 0.76 -17.72
CA GLU A 14 -3.18 0.95 -16.27
C GLU A 14 -4.61 0.88 -15.77
N ALA A 15 -5.60 1.38 -16.51
CA ALA A 15 -7.01 1.23 -16.14
C ALA A 15 -7.42 -0.24 -15.92
N THR A 16 -7.04 -1.13 -16.85
CA THR A 16 -7.31 -2.58 -16.70
C THR A 16 -6.49 -3.20 -15.57
N ALA A 17 -5.26 -2.73 -15.36
CA ALA A 17 -4.44 -3.17 -14.24
C ALA A 17 -5.05 -2.75 -12.88
N GLN A 18 -5.62 -1.56 -12.80
CA GLN A 18 -6.31 -1.04 -11.61
C GLN A 18 -7.55 -1.89 -11.29
N GLU A 19 -8.39 -2.20 -12.27
CA GLU A 19 -9.52 -3.14 -12.09
C GLU A 19 -9.05 -4.50 -11.56
N ALA A 20 -7.95 -5.02 -12.09
CA ALA A 20 -7.38 -6.28 -11.62
C ALA A 20 -6.84 -6.17 -10.18
N LEU A 21 -6.24 -5.04 -9.80
CA LEU A 21 -5.76 -4.79 -8.44
C LEU A 21 -6.92 -4.67 -7.45
N GLU A 22 -8.02 -4.02 -7.81
CA GLU A 22 -9.24 -3.94 -7.00
C GLU A 22 -9.80 -5.33 -6.68
N LEU A 23 -9.89 -6.20 -7.68
CA LEU A 23 -10.31 -7.59 -7.48
C LEU A 23 -9.34 -8.37 -6.57
N LEU A 24 -8.04 -8.07 -6.62
CA LEU A 24 -7.04 -8.66 -5.74
C LEU A 24 -7.18 -8.18 -4.30
N ILE A 25 -7.52 -6.91 -4.10
CA ILE A 25 -7.81 -6.33 -2.78
C ILE A 25 -9.02 -7.03 -2.16
N GLU A 26 -10.12 -7.16 -2.92
CA GLU A 26 -11.31 -7.89 -2.47
C GLU A 26 -10.99 -9.34 -2.09
N LEU A 27 -10.16 -10.02 -2.90
CA LEU A 27 -9.70 -11.38 -2.62
C LEU A 27 -8.80 -11.45 -1.37
N ALA A 28 -7.93 -10.47 -1.16
CA ALA A 28 -7.07 -10.39 0.02
C ALA A 28 -7.88 -10.22 1.31
N GLY A 29 -8.95 -9.41 1.27
CA GLY A 29 -9.84 -9.20 2.42
C GLY A 29 -10.77 -10.39 2.71
N SER A 30 -11.29 -11.04 1.66
CA SER A 30 -12.27 -12.11 1.81
C SER A 30 -11.65 -13.51 2.00
N GLU A 31 -10.65 -13.85 1.18
CA GLU A 31 -10.06 -15.19 1.15
C GLU A 31 -8.52 -15.17 0.98
N PRO A 32 -7.78 -14.61 1.95
CA PRO A 32 -6.31 -14.45 1.88
C PRO A 32 -5.56 -15.79 1.75
N ARG A 33 -6.20 -16.91 2.13
CA ARG A 33 -5.60 -18.25 2.03
C ARG A 33 -5.31 -18.66 0.59
N PHE A 34 -6.08 -18.13 -0.37
CA PHE A 34 -5.87 -18.35 -1.79
C PHE A 34 -4.45 -17.96 -2.23
N LEU A 35 -3.91 -16.89 -1.63
CA LEU A 35 -2.61 -16.32 -1.97
C LEU A 35 -1.43 -17.05 -1.31
N MET A 36 -1.64 -17.93 -0.32
CA MET A 36 -0.54 -18.50 0.50
C MET A 36 0.58 -19.16 -0.31
N ARG A 37 0.21 -19.85 -1.40
CA ARG A 37 1.17 -20.58 -2.24
C ARG A 37 2.07 -19.64 -3.04
N GLN A 38 1.57 -18.47 -3.40
CA GLN A 38 2.25 -17.48 -4.25
C GLN A 38 2.56 -16.18 -3.50
N LEU A 39 2.38 -16.15 -2.17
CA LEU A 39 2.42 -14.95 -1.36
C LEU A 39 3.68 -14.10 -1.56
N VAL A 40 4.85 -14.76 -1.64
CA VAL A 40 6.14 -14.09 -1.86
C VAL A 40 6.19 -13.40 -3.22
N GLU A 41 5.69 -14.06 -4.27
CA GLU A 41 5.66 -13.52 -5.62
C GLU A 41 4.67 -12.36 -5.74
N VAL A 42 3.48 -12.52 -5.17
CA VAL A 42 2.42 -11.51 -5.20
C VAL A 42 2.86 -10.27 -4.42
N VAL A 43 3.29 -10.41 -3.16
CA VAL A 43 3.76 -9.28 -2.34
C VAL A 43 5.00 -8.63 -2.95
N GLY A 44 5.94 -9.42 -3.48
CA GLY A 44 7.10 -8.90 -4.19
C GLY A 44 6.72 -8.05 -5.40
N SER A 45 5.70 -8.45 -6.15
CA SER A 45 5.19 -7.69 -7.29
C SER A 45 4.48 -6.41 -6.85
N MET A 46 3.68 -6.46 -5.77
CA MET A 46 3.01 -5.26 -5.27
C MET A 46 3.99 -4.20 -4.77
N LEU A 47 5.08 -4.61 -4.11
CA LEU A 47 6.16 -3.69 -3.75
C LEU A 47 6.81 -3.05 -4.98
N GLN A 48 7.04 -3.82 -6.05
CA GLN A 48 7.59 -3.28 -7.29
C GLN A 48 6.64 -2.28 -7.96
N ILE A 49 5.34 -2.55 -7.93
CA ILE A 49 4.31 -1.65 -8.47
C ILE A 49 4.26 -0.37 -7.63
N ALA A 50 4.24 -0.48 -6.31
CA ALA A 50 4.16 0.66 -5.40
C ALA A 50 5.38 1.61 -5.49
N GLU A 51 6.57 1.08 -5.81
CA GLU A 51 7.81 1.87 -5.98
C GLU A 51 8.03 2.39 -7.40
N ALA A 52 7.17 2.02 -8.36
CA ALA A 52 7.38 2.38 -9.75
C ALA A 52 6.85 3.78 -10.05
N ASP A 53 7.68 4.82 -9.84
CA ASP A 53 7.36 6.24 -10.11
C ASP A 53 6.92 6.51 -11.56
N THR A 54 7.18 5.57 -12.48
CA THR A 54 6.72 5.63 -13.88
C THR A 54 5.25 5.26 -14.09
N LEU A 55 4.59 4.66 -13.09
CA LEU A 55 3.17 4.30 -13.11
C LEU A 55 2.32 5.43 -12.51
N GLU A 56 1.02 5.43 -12.80
CA GLU A 56 0.06 6.36 -12.22
C GLU A 56 -0.04 6.20 -10.69
N GLU A 57 -0.28 7.31 -9.98
CA GLU A 57 -0.44 7.30 -8.52
C GLU A 57 -1.54 6.33 -8.06
N GLY A 58 -2.69 6.31 -8.76
CA GLY A 58 -3.78 5.38 -8.48
C GLY A 58 -3.35 3.90 -8.54
N THR A 59 -2.54 3.54 -9.54
CA THR A 59 -1.99 2.18 -9.69
C THR A 59 -1.08 1.82 -8.50
N ARG A 60 -0.20 2.74 -8.10
CA ARG A 60 0.71 2.54 -6.95
C ARG A 60 -0.07 2.42 -5.64
N HIS A 61 -1.08 3.26 -5.44
CA HIS A 61 -1.94 3.25 -4.26
C HIS A 61 -2.75 1.96 -4.12
N LEU A 62 -3.27 1.39 -5.21
CA LEU A 62 -3.94 0.09 -5.16
C LEU A 62 -3.00 -1.06 -4.76
N ALA A 63 -1.74 -1.01 -5.19
CA ALA A 63 -0.75 -1.99 -4.75
C ALA A 63 -0.45 -1.86 -3.24
N ILE A 64 -0.40 -0.64 -2.72
CA ILE A 64 -0.26 -0.35 -1.28
C ILE A 64 -1.48 -0.88 -0.52
N GLU A 65 -2.68 -0.53 -0.96
CA GLU A 65 -3.95 -0.96 -0.36
C GLU A 65 -4.01 -2.48 -0.25
N PHE A 66 -3.68 -3.21 -1.34
CA PHE A 66 -3.62 -4.67 -1.32
C PHE A 66 -2.74 -5.22 -0.19
N MET A 67 -1.56 -4.64 0.02
CA MET A 67 -0.62 -5.10 1.06
C MET A 67 -1.15 -4.81 2.47
N ILE A 68 -1.86 -3.70 2.66
CA ILE A 68 -2.49 -3.32 3.92
C ILE A 68 -3.66 -4.26 4.22
N THR A 69 -4.59 -4.42 3.27
CA THR A 69 -5.74 -5.34 3.39
C THR A 69 -5.27 -6.76 3.71
N LEU A 70 -4.21 -7.22 3.05
CA LEU A 70 -3.63 -8.53 3.31
C LEU A 70 -3.02 -8.65 4.72
N SER A 71 -2.47 -7.56 5.24
CA SER A 71 -1.92 -7.48 6.60
C SER A 71 -3.01 -7.43 7.66
N GLU A 72 -4.16 -6.82 7.36
CA GLU A 72 -5.36 -6.78 8.21
C GLU A 72 -6.03 -8.15 8.33
N ALA A 73 -5.96 -8.99 7.28
CA ALA A 73 -6.56 -10.32 7.21
C ALA A 73 -5.87 -11.41 8.07
N LYS A 74 -5.13 -10.99 9.11
CA LYS A 74 -4.17 -11.72 9.97
C LYS A 74 -4.64 -13.03 10.61
N GLU A 75 -5.93 -13.33 10.63
CA GLU A 75 -6.48 -14.49 11.33
C GLU A 75 -6.13 -15.85 10.70
N ARG A 76 -5.41 -15.90 9.57
CA ARG A 76 -5.29 -17.12 8.75
C ARG A 76 -3.84 -17.55 8.47
N ALA A 77 -3.17 -18.11 9.49
CA ALA A 77 -1.98 -18.99 9.48
C ALA A 77 -0.57 -18.38 9.80
N PRO A 78 0.23 -19.01 10.69
CA PRO A 78 1.57 -18.55 11.10
C PRO A 78 2.65 -18.47 10.00
N SER A 79 2.48 -19.18 8.89
CA SER A 79 3.43 -19.18 7.77
C SER A 79 3.34 -17.91 6.90
N MET A 80 2.15 -17.32 6.78
CA MET A 80 1.93 -16.07 6.05
C MET A 80 2.65 -14.92 6.75
N MET A 81 2.46 -14.83 8.07
CA MET A 81 3.03 -13.77 8.90
C MET A 81 4.56 -13.69 8.82
N ARG A 82 5.24 -14.84 8.81
CA ARG A 82 6.71 -14.89 8.67
C ARG A 82 7.23 -14.45 7.30
N LYS A 83 6.41 -14.60 6.25
CA LYS A 83 6.77 -14.13 4.90
C LYS A 83 6.51 -12.64 4.78
N LEU A 84 5.36 -12.18 5.30
CA LEU A 84 5.03 -10.75 5.34
C LEU A 84 6.06 -9.95 6.14
N SER A 85 6.57 -10.49 7.26
CA SER A 85 7.58 -9.80 8.08
C SER A 85 8.87 -9.45 7.34
N GLN A 86 9.23 -10.21 6.29
CA GLN A 86 10.40 -9.90 5.46
C GLN A 86 10.19 -8.67 4.57
N PHE A 87 8.94 -8.30 4.32
CA PHE A 87 8.54 -7.21 3.42
C PHE A 87 8.09 -5.95 4.17
N ILE A 88 7.75 -6.08 5.46
CA ILE A 88 7.22 -4.98 6.29
C ILE A 88 8.15 -3.76 6.28
N ASN A 89 9.46 -3.94 6.42
CA ASN A 89 10.39 -2.81 6.42
C ASN A 89 10.35 -2.02 5.11
N ARG A 90 10.25 -2.71 3.97
CA ARG A 90 10.18 -2.07 2.66
C ARG A 90 8.84 -1.36 2.48
N LEU A 91 7.74 -1.99 2.89
CA LEU A 91 6.41 -1.37 2.89
C LEU A 91 6.38 -0.12 3.78
N LEU A 92 6.98 -0.18 4.97
CA LEU A 92 7.07 0.96 5.89
C LEU A 92 7.86 2.11 5.26
N CYS A 93 8.98 1.83 4.60
CA CYS A 93 9.73 2.84 3.86
C CYS A 93 8.89 3.50 2.75
N ILE A 94 8.17 2.70 1.96
CA ILE A 94 7.27 3.21 0.91
C ILE A 94 6.20 4.12 1.51
N LEU A 95 5.53 3.69 2.57
CA LEU A 95 4.48 4.48 3.23
C LEU A 95 5.02 5.80 3.79
N LEU A 96 6.21 5.79 4.38
CA LEU A 96 6.87 7.01 4.85
C LEU A 96 7.25 7.94 3.69
N GLN A 97 7.74 7.41 2.57
CA GLN A 97 8.03 8.22 1.39
C GLN A 97 6.77 8.87 0.83
N VAL A 98 5.70 8.10 0.70
CA VAL A 98 4.40 8.57 0.23
C VAL A 98 3.82 9.63 1.19
N LEU A 99 3.92 9.42 2.50
CA LEU A 99 3.46 10.40 3.50
C LEU A 99 4.23 11.73 3.44
N LEU A 100 5.52 11.68 3.07
CA LEU A 100 6.39 12.85 2.97
C LEU A 100 6.29 13.60 1.63
N ASP A 101 5.51 13.09 0.68
CA ASP A 101 5.26 13.72 -0.62
C ASP A 101 4.21 14.83 -0.48
N VAL A 102 4.55 15.87 0.27
CA VAL A 102 3.72 17.06 0.51
C VAL A 102 4.20 18.23 -0.35
N GLU A 103 3.25 18.98 -0.91
CA GLU A 103 3.54 20.18 -1.70
C GLU A 103 3.71 21.42 -0.80
N ASP A 104 4.53 22.37 -1.25
CA ASP A 104 4.71 23.65 -0.56
C ASP A 104 3.56 24.60 -0.95
N GLU A 105 2.44 24.46 -0.26
CA GLU A 105 1.21 25.21 -0.53
C GLU A 105 1.23 26.59 0.13
N PRO A 106 1.17 27.71 -0.64
CA PRO A 106 1.22 29.05 -0.06
C PRO A 106 0.13 29.35 0.97
N ALA A 107 -1.03 28.70 0.82
CA ALA A 107 -2.14 28.79 1.76
C ALA A 107 -1.73 28.35 3.18
N TRP A 108 -0.83 27.37 3.28
CA TRP A 108 -0.32 26.87 4.56
C TRP A 108 0.46 27.94 5.33
N HIS A 109 1.21 28.79 4.62
CA HIS A 109 1.97 29.88 5.26
C HIS A 109 1.09 31.00 5.83
N THR A 110 -0.18 31.05 5.42
CA THR A 110 -1.14 32.07 5.83
C THR A 110 -2.22 31.55 6.78
N ALA A 111 -2.21 30.25 7.08
CA ALA A 111 -3.14 29.62 8.00
C ALA A 111 -2.97 30.19 9.42
N GLU A 112 -4.07 30.58 10.07
CA GLU A 112 -4.03 31.10 11.45
C GLU A 112 -4.12 29.99 12.50
N ASN A 113 -4.72 28.85 12.14
CA ASN A 113 -4.89 27.67 12.98
C ASN A 113 -5.02 26.38 12.14
N GLU A 114 -4.90 25.22 12.80
CA GLU A 114 -4.96 23.90 12.16
C GLU A 114 -6.36 23.52 11.63
N ASP A 115 -7.44 24.14 12.15
CA ASP A 115 -8.83 23.81 11.78
C ASP A 115 -9.23 24.31 10.38
N GLU A 116 -8.35 25.05 9.70
CA GLU A 116 -8.61 25.64 8.38
C GLU A 116 -8.27 24.69 7.22
N ASP A 117 -7.64 23.54 7.48
CA ASP A 117 -7.11 22.58 6.49
C ASP A 117 -6.34 23.27 5.33
N ALA A 118 -5.77 24.44 5.63
CA ALA A 118 -5.23 25.35 4.63
C ALA A 118 -3.92 24.81 4.08
N GLY A 119 -3.93 24.43 2.80
CA GLY A 119 -2.80 23.78 2.14
C GLY A 119 -2.68 22.29 2.45
N GLU A 120 -3.70 21.67 3.07
CA GLU A 120 -3.74 20.22 3.18
C GLU A 120 -3.90 19.59 1.79
N SER A 121 -2.89 18.83 1.34
CA SER A 121 -3.02 18.06 0.11
C SER A 121 -4.12 17.01 0.28
N SER A 122 -5.02 16.86 -0.70
CA SER A 122 -6.14 15.91 -0.64
C SER A 122 -5.71 14.46 -0.39
N ASN A 123 -4.44 14.14 -0.65
CA ASN A 123 -3.91 12.79 -0.53
C ASN A 123 -3.23 12.55 0.83
N TYR A 124 -2.87 13.60 1.60
CA TYR A 124 -2.18 13.44 2.87
C TYR A 124 -2.98 12.58 3.87
N SER A 125 -4.28 12.84 4.01
CA SER A 125 -5.18 12.09 4.89
C SER A 125 -5.23 10.59 4.55
N VAL A 126 -5.36 10.26 3.25
CA VAL A 126 -5.35 8.87 2.76
C VAL A 126 -4.02 8.19 3.05
N ARG A 127 -2.90 8.90 2.83
CA ARG A 127 -1.55 8.37 3.04
C ARG A 127 -1.25 8.14 4.52
N GLN A 128 -1.76 9.00 5.40
CA GLN A 128 -1.71 8.81 6.85
C GLN A 128 -2.55 7.59 7.28
N GLU A 129 -3.74 7.42 6.70
CA GLU A 129 -4.61 6.26 6.96
C GLU A 129 -3.91 4.94 6.62
N TYR A 130 -3.15 4.89 5.53
CA TYR A 130 -2.37 3.70 5.17
C TYR A 130 -1.38 3.28 6.27
N LEU A 131 -0.65 4.25 6.82
CA LEU A 131 0.32 3.99 7.89
C LEU A 131 -0.38 3.50 9.16
N ASP A 132 -1.47 4.17 9.56
CA ASP A 132 -2.22 3.81 10.76
C ASP A 132 -2.78 2.39 10.68
N ARG A 133 -3.48 2.07 9.58
CA ARG A 133 -4.03 0.74 9.32
C ARG A 133 -2.96 -0.34 9.34
N LEU A 134 -1.82 -0.10 8.70
CA LEU A 134 -0.71 -1.06 8.69
C LEU A 134 -0.14 -1.29 10.09
N VAL A 135 0.13 -0.23 10.86
CA VAL A 135 0.72 -0.34 12.20
C VAL A 135 -0.23 -1.06 13.16
N ILE A 136 -1.52 -0.73 13.11
CA ILE A 136 -2.57 -1.41 13.89
C ILE A 136 -2.63 -2.88 13.51
N ALA A 137 -2.69 -3.19 12.22
CA ALA A 137 -2.72 -4.55 11.73
C ALA A 137 -1.50 -5.33 12.23
N LEU A 138 -0.29 -4.79 12.06
CA LEU A 138 0.96 -5.46 12.38
C LEU A 138 1.22 -5.64 13.87
N GLY A 139 0.80 -4.70 14.71
CA GLY A 139 1.16 -4.63 16.12
C GLY A 139 2.63 -4.25 16.33
N GLY A 140 2.91 -3.46 17.37
CA GLY A 140 4.22 -2.82 17.57
C GLY A 140 5.43 -3.76 17.63
N ASN A 141 5.25 -5.00 18.13
CA ASN A 141 6.34 -5.99 18.22
C ASN A 141 6.89 -6.45 16.85
N THR A 142 6.16 -6.19 15.77
CA THR A 142 6.61 -6.54 14.42
C THR A 142 7.50 -5.44 13.80
N ILE A 143 7.44 -4.22 14.35
CA ILE A 143 8.12 -3.03 13.82
C ILE A 143 9.37 -2.69 14.64
N VAL A 144 9.38 -3.02 15.94
CA VAL A 144 10.57 -2.87 16.79
C VAL A 144 11.59 -3.94 16.38
N LEU A 145 12.62 -3.51 15.66
CA LEU A 145 13.82 -4.30 15.38
C LEU A 145 14.60 -4.45 16.71
N ASP A 146 14.88 -5.69 17.12
CA ASP A 146 15.96 -5.98 18.08
C ASP A 146 17.33 -5.56 17.48
#